data_AF-A0AAN1RYR9-F1
#
_entry.id   AF-A0AAN1RYR9-F1
#
_cell.length_a   1.000
_cell.length_b   1.000
_cell.length_c   1.000
_cell.angle_alpha   90.00
_cell.angle_beta   90.00
_cell.angle_gamma   90.00
#
_symmetry.space_group_name_H-M   'P 1'
#
loop_
_entity.id
_entity.type
_entity.pdbx_description
1 polymer ?
#
loop_
_entity_poly.entity_id
_entity_poly.type
_entity_poly.pdbx_seq_one_letter_code
_entity_poly.pdbx_strand_id
1 'polypeptide(L)'
;MTHDPEAERLVLEYELDAPPAKVWRAITQPPLRAQWLPALAEARPVASREGQEVAYRMRDEDPPFIESEVRFSLRPNARGGTTLTIVHAPVAANDATLMLAA
;
A
#
# COMPACT_ATOMS: atom_id res chain seq x y z
N MET A 1 4.93 -13.68 24.87
CA MET A 1 4.77 -12.36 24.26
C MET A 1 3.57 -12.45 23.35
N THR A 2 2.46 -11.88 23.75
CA THR A 2 1.27 -11.71 22.90
C THR A 2 1.67 -10.69 21.83
N HIS A 3 1.76 -11.12 20.57
CA HIS A 3 1.95 -10.18 19.47
C HIS A 3 0.64 -9.42 19.32
N ASP A 4 0.67 -8.11 19.58
CA ASP A 4 -0.48 -7.25 19.34
C ASP A 4 -0.53 -6.98 17.82
N PRO A 5 -1.53 -7.46 17.08
CA PRO A 5 -1.59 -7.28 15.64
C PRO A 5 -1.69 -5.80 15.24
N GLU A 6 -2.13 -4.91 16.14
CA GLU A 6 -2.09 -3.46 15.90
C GLU A 6 -0.68 -2.88 16.03
N ALA A 7 0.19 -3.48 16.85
CA ALA A 7 1.59 -3.05 17.00
C ALA A 7 2.46 -3.41 15.78
N GLU A 8 2.00 -4.33 14.92
CA GLU A 8 2.69 -4.71 13.68
C GLU A 8 2.39 -3.78 12.50
N ARG A 9 1.38 -2.92 12.63
CA ARG A 9 0.96 -2.03 11.56
C ARG A 9 1.79 -0.75 11.58
N LEU A 10 2.62 -0.57 10.55
CA LEU A 10 3.34 0.69 10.34
C LEU A 10 2.48 1.65 9.50
N VAL A 11 2.28 2.87 10.02
CA VAL A 11 1.58 3.95 9.31
C VAL A 11 2.56 5.08 9.05
N LEU A 12 2.71 5.45 7.79
CA LEU A 12 3.55 6.54 7.33
C LEU A 12 2.66 7.59 6.64
N GLU A 13 2.88 8.86 6.93
CA GLU A 13 2.15 9.97 6.29
C GLU A 13 3.13 10.98 5.71
N TYR A 14 2.88 11.39 4.46
CA TYR A 14 3.73 12.31 3.71
C TYR A 14 2.90 13.41 3.07
N GLU A 15 3.45 14.62 3.10
CA GLU A 15 2.92 15.78 2.40
C GLU A 15 3.71 16.01 1.10
N LEU A 16 3.07 15.79 -0.03
CA LEU A 16 3.70 15.88 -1.35
C LEU A 16 3.27 17.16 -2.07
N ASP A 17 4.24 17.89 -2.62
CA ASP A 17 4.00 19.02 -3.53
C ASP A 17 3.70 18.54 -4.95
N ALA A 18 2.67 17.71 -5.06
CA ALA A 18 2.20 17.13 -6.32
C ALA A 18 0.69 16.88 -6.24
N PRO A 19 -0.07 17.13 -7.31
CA PRO A 19 -1.50 16.89 -7.32
C PRO A 19 -1.82 15.38 -7.25
N PRO A 20 -2.97 14.98 -6.68
CA PRO A 20 -3.31 13.56 -6.48
C PRO A 20 -3.23 12.72 -7.75
N ALA A 21 -3.60 13.26 -8.91
CA ALA A 21 -3.51 12.55 -10.19
C ALA A 21 -2.06 12.16 -10.56
N LYS A 22 -1.07 13.00 -10.21
CA LYS A 22 0.35 12.70 -10.45
C LYS A 22 0.85 11.60 -9.50
N VAL A 23 0.48 11.70 -8.22
CA VAL A 23 0.84 10.69 -7.20
C VAL A 23 0.19 9.35 -7.53
N TRP A 24 -1.09 9.36 -7.93
CA TRP A 24 -1.83 8.17 -8.36
C TRP A 24 -1.12 7.44 -9.50
N ARG A 25 -0.68 8.17 -10.52
CA ARG A 25 0.11 7.58 -11.61
C ARG A 25 1.42 6.97 -11.12
N ALA A 26 2.11 7.63 -10.19
CA ALA A 26 3.38 7.16 -9.65
C ALA A 26 3.25 5.82 -8.89
N ILE A 27 2.12 5.59 -8.22
CA ILE A 27 1.86 4.35 -7.47
C ILE A 27 1.17 3.25 -8.31
N THR A 28 0.43 3.61 -9.37
CA THR A 28 -0.36 2.64 -10.16
C THR A 28 0.26 2.26 -11.51
N GLN A 29 1.04 3.14 -12.15
CA GLN A 29 1.62 2.83 -13.46
C GLN A 29 2.87 1.95 -13.30
N PRO A 30 2.92 0.73 -13.86
CA PRO A 30 4.04 -0.20 -13.65
C PRO A 30 5.43 0.40 -13.93
N PRO A 31 5.65 1.14 -15.04
CA PRO A 31 6.96 1.73 -15.32
C PRO A 31 7.37 2.86 -14.36
N LEU A 32 6.40 3.52 -13.72
CA LEU A 32 6.69 4.59 -12.77
C LEU A 32 6.94 4.03 -11.36
N ARG A 33 6.10 3.09 -10.91
CA ARG A 33 6.25 2.51 -9.58
C ARG A 33 7.53 1.71 -9.43
N ALA A 34 7.97 1.00 -10.48
CA ALA A 34 9.19 0.19 -10.47
C ALA A 34 10.48 1.01 -10.27
N GLN A 35 10.40 2.34 -10.34
CA GLN A 35 11.55 3.22 -10.11
C GLN A 35 11.85 3.44 -8.63
N TRP A 36 10.89 3.16 -7.73
CA TRP A 36 11.02 3.55 -6.32
C TRP A 36 10.27 2.65 -5.33
N LEU A 37 9.27 1.88 -5.75
CA LEU A 37 8.66 0.86 -4.90
C LEU A 37 9.48 -0.44 -4.94
N PRO A 38 9.64 -1.12 -3.79
CA PRO A 38 10.08 -2.50 -3.74
C PRO A 38 9.25 -3.44 -4.61
N ALA A 39 9.77 -4.65 -4.84
CA ALA A 39 9.11 -5.66 -5.65
C ALA A 39 7.70 -6.01 -5.12
N LEU A 40 6.72 -6.00 -6.01
CA LEU A 40 5.39 -6.52 -5.72
C LEU A 40 5.42 -8.05 -5.80
N ALA A 41 4.75 -8.71 -4.85
CA ALA A 41 4.52 -10.15 -4.92
C ALA A 41 3.58 -10.49 -6.09
N GLU A 42 2.62 -9.59 -6.39
CA GLU A 42 1.71 -9.69 -7.52
C GLU A 42 1.57 -8.34 -8.24
N ALA A 43 1.53 -8.36 -9.58
CA ALA A 43 1.43 -7.12 -10.37
C ALA A 43 0.05 -6.42 -10.27
N ARG A 44 -0.99 -7.18 -9.89
CA ARG A 44 -2.36 -6.69 -9.74
C ARG A 44 -2.58 -6.19 -8.31
N PRO A 45 -3.34 -5.10 -8.13
CA PRO A 45 -3.72 -4.65 -6.79
C PRO A 45 -4.69 -5.63 -6.14
N VAL A 46 -4.60 -5.76 -4.81
CA VAL A 46 -5.56 -6.48 -3.97
C VAL A 46 -6.90 -5.74 -3.94
N ALA A 47 -6.85 -4.42 -3.83
CA ALA A 47 -8.01 -3.53 -3.88
C ALA A 47 -7.61 -2.20 -4.52
N SER A 48 -8.57 -1.53 -5.18
CA SER A 48 -8.34 -0.23 -5.81
C SER A 48 -9.62 0.60 -5.81
N ARG A 49 -9.47 1.87 -5.43
CA ARG A 49 -10.46 2.95 -5.56
C ARG A 49 -9.77 4.06 -6.33
N GLU A 50 -10.14 4.24 -7.59
CA GLU A 50 -9.43 5.12 -8.51
C GLU A 50 -9.22 6.54 -7.94
N GLY A 51 -7.96 6.99 -7.96
CA GLY A 51 -7.55 8.31 -7.50
C GLY A 51 -7.55 8.51 -5.98
N GLN A 52 -7.96 7.50 -5.20
CA GLN A 52 -8.12 7.61 -3.75
C GLN A 52 -7.28 6.59 -3.01
N GLU A 53 -7.30 5.32 -3.42
CA GLU A 53 -6.67 4.25 -2.66
C GLU A 53 -6.28 3.07 -3.54
N VAL A 54 -5.13 2.45 -3.26
CA VAL A 54 -4.74 1.18 -3.86
C VAL A 54 -3.96 0.34 -2.85
N ALA A 55 -4.19 -0.96 -2.85
CA ALA A 55 -3.47 -1.92 -2.01
C ALA A 55 -2.74 -2.96 -2.86
N TYR A 56 -1.51 -3.29 -2.49
CA TYR A 56 -0.68 -4.29 -3.15
C TYR A 56 -0.12 -5.29 -2.13
N ARG A 57 0.12 -6.52 -2.59
CA ARG A 57 1.04 -7.43 -1.90
C ARG A 57 2.46 -7.08 -2.29
N MET A 58 3.28 -6.77 -1.29
CA MET A 58 4.70 -6.45 -1.45
C MET A 58 5.53 -7.54 -0.78
N ARG A 59 6.70 -7.80 -1.32
CA ARG A 59 7.66 -8.76 -0.77
C ARG A 59 8.95 -8.02 -0.45
N ASP A 60 9.48 -8.23 0.75
CA ASP A 60 10.81 -7.73 1.09
C ASP A 60 11.87 -8.32 0.17
N GLU A 61 12.87 -7.52 -0.17
CA GLU A 61 13.95 -7.94 -1.07
C GLU A 61 14.98 -8.84 -0.36
N ASP A 62 15.01 -8.81 0.97
CA ASP A 62 15.92 -9.60 1.81
C ASP A 62 15.21 -10.80 2.46
N PRO A 63 15.89 -11.96 2.59
CA PRO A 63 15.42 -13.08 3.41
C PRO A 63 15.09 -12.60 4.85
N PRO A 64 13.93 -12.97 5.42
CA PRO A 64 13.09 -14.11 5.04
C PRO A 64 11.97 -13.84 4.01
N PHE A 65 12.08 -12.82 3.13
CA PHE A 65 11.11 -12.50 2.06
C PHE A 65 9.68 -12.34 2.58
N ILE A 66 9.51 -11.52 3.63
CA ILE A 66 8.21 -11.32 4.27
C ILE A 66 7.25 -10.65 3.28
N GLU A 67 6.04 -11.18 3.19
CA GLU A 67 4.96 -10.57 2.41
C GLU A 67 4.12 -9.66 3.30
N SER A 68 3.83 -8.46 2.79
CA SER A 68 3.00 -7.45 3.45
C SER A 68 1.88 -6.99 2.53
N GLU A 69 0.72 -6.65 3.09
CA GLU A 69 -0.27 -5.84 2.40
C GLU A 69 0.04 -4.37 2.65
N VAL A 70 0.31 -3.63 1.57
CA VAL A 70 0.62 -2.21 1.63
C VAL A 70 -0.48 -1.41 0.96
N ARG A 71 -1.12 -0.52 1.72
CA ARG A 71 -2.21 0.33 1.27
C ARG A 71 -1.75 1.79 1.17
N PHE A 72 -1.91 2.35 -0.02
CA PHE A 72 -1.64 3.75 -0.33
C PHE A 72 -2.97 4.51 -0.40
N SER A 73 -3.13 5.55 0.42
CA SER A 73 -4.30 6.44 0.41
C SER A 73 -3.88 7.86 0.04
N LEU A 74 -4.63 8.49 -0.87
CA LEU A 74 -4.40 9.85 -1.34
C LEU A 74 -5.54 10.76 -0.89
N ARG A 75 -5.20 11.89 -0.28
CA ARG A 75 -6.13 13.00 -0.06
C ARG A 75 -5.54 14.29 -0.62
N PRO A 76 -6.31 15.14 -1.31
CA PRO A 76 -5.86 16.49 -1.63
C PRO A 76 -5.53 17.26 -0.36
N ASN A 77 -4.43 18.02 -0.35
CA ASN A 77 -4.10 18.93 0.75
C ASN A 77 -4.46 20.38 0.41
N ALA A 78 -4.42 21.27 1.41
CA ALA A 78 -4.79 22.67 1.27
C ALA A 78 -3.86 23.49 0.34
N ARG A 79 -2.69 22.96 -0.03
CA ARG A 79 -1.70 23.63 -0.88
C ARG A 79 -1.79 23.20 -2.35
N GLY A 80 -2.81 22.43 -2.72
CA GLY A 80 -2.94 21.85 -4.08
C GLY A 80 -2.06 20.61 -4.31
N GLY A 81 -1.40 20.13 -3.25
CA GLY A 81 -0.63 18.89 -3.22
C GLY A 81 -1.45 17.70 -2.71
N THR A 82 -0.75 16.67 -2.22
CA THR A 82 -1.35 15.42 -1.77
C THR A 82 -0.83 15.01 -0.40
N THR A 83 -1.73 14.67 0.52
CA THR A 83 -1.42 13.86 1.70
C THR A 83 -1.45 12.39 1.27
N LEU A 84 -0.29 11.74 1.29
CA LEU A 84 -0.14 10.32 1.03
C LEU A 84 -0.01 9.58 2.38
N THR A 85 -0.94 8.71 2.68
CA THR A 85 -0.85 7.77 3.81
C THR A 85 -0.48 6.39 3.28
N ILE A 86 0.58 5.79 3.81
CA ILE A 86 1.01 4.43 3.50
C ILE A 86 0.83 3.59 4.77
N VAL A 87 0.09 2.50 4.64
CA VAL A 87 -0.10 1.53 5.71
C VAL A 87 0.56 0.24 5.29
N HIS A 88 1.53 -0.23 6.07
CA HIS A 88 2.08 -1.56 5.97
C HIS A 88 1.46 -2.42 7.07
N ALA A 89 0.84 -3.53 6.67
CA ALA A 89 0.42 -4.56 7.58
C ALA A 89 1.02 -5.90 7.12
N PRO A 90 1.53 -6.73 8.05
CA PRO A 90 1.93 -8.08 7.69
C PRO A 90 0.70 -8.81 7.13
N VAL A 91 0.91 -9.63 6.11
CA VAL A 91 -0.12 -10.59 5.72
C VAL A 91 -0.22 -11.56 6.89
N ALA A 92 -1.31 -11.49 7.66
CA ALA A 92 -1.55 -12.44 8.74
C ALA A 92 -1.40 -13.86 8.16
N ALA A 93 -0.70 -14.75 8.86
CA ALA A 93 -0.41 -16.11 8.40
C ALA A 93 -1.65 -17.01 8.19
N ASN A 94 -2.86 -16.44 8.14
CA ASN A 94 -4.08 -17.10 7.69
C ASN A 94 -5.10 -16.05 7.22
N ASP A 95 -5.34 -15.99 5.92
CA ASP A 95 -6.60 -15.48 5.36
C ASP A 95 -7.16 -16.50 4.36
N ALA A 96 -7.37 -17.72 4.86
CA ALA A 96 -8.25 -18.72 4.26
C ALA A 96 -9.72 -18.52 4.71
N THR A 97 -10.11 -17.32 5.15
CA THR A 97 -11.48 -17.04 5.61
C THR A 97 -11.97 -15.73 5.05
N LEU A 98 -12.37 -15.75 3.78
CA LEU A 98 -13.47 -14.96 3.22
C LEU A 98 -13.87 -15.59 1.87
N MET A 99 -14.18 -16.89 1.90
CA MET A 99 -15.09 -17.50 0.93
C MET A 99 -16.50 -17.02 1.30
N LEU A 100 -17.00 -16.05 0.52
CA LEU A 100 -18.40 -15.80 0.19
C LEU A 100 -19.45 -16.27 1.21
N ALA A 101 -19.85 -15.35 2.10
CA ALA A 101 -21.24 -15.27 2.53
C ALA A 101 -21.89 -14.09 1.80
N ALA A 102 -22.59 -14.41 0.71
CA ALA A 102 -23.81 -13.74 0.21
C ALA A 102 -24.39 -14.55 -0.94
#